data_AF-A0A540N5H5-F1
#
_entry.id   AF-A0A540N5H5-F1
#
_cell.length_a   1.000
_cell.length_b   1.000
_cell.length_c   1.000
_cell.angle_alpha   90.00
_cell.angle_beta   90.00
_cell.angle_gamma   90.00
#
_symmetry.space_group_name_H-M   'P 1'
#
loop_
_entity.id
_entity.type
_entity.pdbx_description
1 polymer ?
#
loop_
_entity_poly.entity_id
_entity_poly.type
_entity_poly.pdbx_seq_one_letter_code
_entity_poly.pdbx_strand_id
1 'polypeptide(L)'
;MSKFEYPKLTRSDIVTILADAHIVAISDRDLVNPNPDFVADLYTRILVSLDFFHEEDFGQVELALEQLQNPDFHMDSARTMKLCNRIKEVVALVDCPKRFTLKVLVKPETDRTEYFLFMLRIRETKMNILTQVVDQLTDIDERRKGWEDKISQLNAEIADYNEAREKKLPLVQEVDAKVKELHQTVSGLNNQQKSLRTSRQKLKEKIGEIEEKVRLLPAWLTRICSK
;
A
#
# COMPACT_ATOMS: atom_id res chain seq x y z
N MET A 1 -11.88 35.46 -24.17
CA MET A 1 -11.56 35.32 -22.73
C MET A 1 -12.89 35.40 -21.98
N SER A 2 -13.48 34.26 -21.62
CA SER A 2 -14.72 34.24 -20.83
C SER A 2 -14.43 34.90 -19.48
N LYS A 3 -15.17 35.96 -19.12
CA LYS A 3 -15.14 36.50 -17.76
C LYS A 3 -15.80 35.42 -16.90
N PHE A 4 -14.98 34.66 -16.16
CA PHE A 4 -15.50 33.74 -15.17
C PHE A 4 -16.23 34.58 -14.11
N GLU A 5 -17.55 34.62 -14.20
CA GLU A 5 -18.40 35.20 -13.17
C GLU A 5 -18.55 34.17 -12.07
N TYR A 6 -18.01 34.50 -10.90
CA TYR A 6 -18.18 33.68 -9.71
C TYR A 6 -19.68 33.67 -9.34
N PRO A 7 -20.29 32.49 -9.13
CA PRO A 7 -21.66 32.38 -8.69
C PRO A 7 -21.86 33.20 -7.40
N LYS A 8 -22.85 34.08 -7.38
CA LYS A 8 -23.20 34.82 -6.16
C LYS A 8 -24.08 33.91 -5.31
N LEU A 9 -23.62 33.57 -4.10
CA LEU A 9 -24.48 32.97 -3.09
C LEU A 9 -25.52 33.99 -2.62
N THR A 10 -26.72 33.52 -2.30
CA THR A 10 -27.69 34.37 -1.60
C THR A 10 -27.30 34.46 -0.11
N ARG A 11 -27.76 35.52 0.57
CA ARG A 11 -27.54 35.68 2.01
C ARG A 11 -28.07 34.49 2.82
N SER A 12 -29.23 33.96 2.44
CA SER A 12 -29.82 32.77 3.05
C SER A 12 -28.90 31.54 2.93
N ASP A 13 -28.21 31.39 1.80
CA ASP A 13 -27.26 30.29 1.64
C ASP A 13 -26.05 30.47 2.56
N ILE A 14 -25.52 31.70 2.66
CA ILE A 14 -24.38 32.03 3.55
C ILE A 14 -24.74 31.73 5.01
N VAL A 15 -25.92 32.15 5.45
CA VAL A 15 -26.43 31.89 6.80
C VAL A 15 -26.52 30.39 7.08
N THR A 16 -27.13 29.65 6.16
CA THR A 16 -27.31 28.20 6.29
C THR A 16 -25.96 27.49 6.38
N ILE A 17 -25.02 27.85 5.51
CA ILE A 17 -23.67 27.26 5.47
C ILE A 17 -22.93 27.51 6.78
N LEU A 18 -22.94 28.74 7.31
CA LEU A 18 -22.23 29.06 8.55
C LEU A 18 -22.83 28.35 9.77
N ALA A 19 -24.14 28.12 9.75
CA ALA A 19 -24.84 27.33 10.77
C ALA A 19 -24.50 25.84 10.65
N ASP A 20 -24.54 25.26 9.45
CA ASP A 20 -24.21 23.85 9.19
C ASP A 20 -22.76 23.52 9.57
N ALA A 21 -21.83 24.43 9.27
CA ALA A 21 -20.42 24.32 9.64
C ALA A 21 -20.17 24.61 11.14
N HIS A 22 -21.20 24.95 11.92
CA HIS A 22 -21.11 25.28 13.34
C HIS A 22 -20.13 26.42 13.66
N ILE A 23 -19.91 27.34 12.70
CA ILE A 23 -18.96 28.45 12.85
C ILE A 23 -19.60 29.61 13.62
N VAL A 24 -20.80 30.02 13.21
CA VAL A 24 -21.56 31.10 13.85
C VAL A 24 -23.03 31.05 13.46
N ALA A 25 -23.93 31.35 14.40
CA ALA A 25 -25.35 31.51 14.14
C ALA A 25 -25.65 32.99 13.82
N ILE A 26 -25.94 33.29 12.55
CA ILE A 26 -26.26 34.65 12.07
C ILE A 26 -27.58 34.65 11.29
N SER A 27 -28.16 35.81 11.06
CA SER A 27 -29.37 35.99 10.24
C SER A 27 -29.09 36.80 8.98
N ASP A 28 -29.99 36.70 7.99
CA ASP A 28 -29.91 37.47 6.75
C ASP A 28 -29.81 38.99 6.97
N ARG A 29 -30.35 39.48 8.09
CA ARG A 29 -30.35 40.90 8.45
C ARG A 29 -28.96 41.39 8.86
N ASP A 30 -28.17 40.54 9.49
CA ASP A 30 -26.82 40.86 9.96
C ASP A 30 -25.85 41.09 8.78
N LEU A 31 -26.18 40.51 7.61
CA LEU A 31 -25.42 40.67 6.37
C LEU A 31 -25.84 41.89 5.54
N VAL A 32 -27.00 42.51 5.78
CA VAL A 32 -27.49 43.66 4.98
C VAL A 32 -26.65 44.90 5.21
N ASN A 33 -26.38 45.23 6.48
CA ASN A 33 -25.55 46.36 6.89
C ASN A 33 -24.57 45.88 7.96
N PRO A 34 -23.52 45.15 7.54
CA PRO A 34 -22.59 44.56 8.48
C PRO A 34 -21.89 45.64 9.33
N ASN A 35 -21.79 45.42 10.64
CA ASN A 35 -20.94 46.21 11.52
C ASN A 35 -19.47 45.77 11.36
N PRO A 36 -18.47 46.68 11.31
CA PRO A 36 -17.06 46.34 11.44
C PRO A 36 -16.72 45.28 12.49
N ASP A 37 -17.24 45.39 13.73
CA ASP A 37 -16.91 44.43 14.79
C ASP A 37 -17.47 43.04 14.48
N PHE A 38 -18.69 42.99 13.95
CA PHE A 38 -19.33 41.75 13.52
C PHE A 38 -18.54 41.07 12.41
N VAL A 39 -18.06 41.84 11.43
CA VAL A 39 -17.29 41.30 10.31
C VAL A 39 -15.92 40.82 10.76
N ALA A 40 -15.27 41.52 11.68
CA ALA A 40 -14.00 41.10 12.27
C ALA A 40 -14.16 39.77 13.04
N ASP A 41 -15.19 39.65 13.87
CA ASP A 41 -15.50 38.40 14.60
C ASP A 41 -15.84 37.25 13.64
N LEU A 42 -16.70 37.51 12.65
CA LEU A 42 -17.08 36.53 11.63
C LEU A 42 -15.87 35.99 10.88
N TYR A 43 -15.00 36.85 10.35
CA TYR A 43 -13.79 36.39 9.65
C TYR A 43 -12.81 35.68 10.59
N THR A 44 -12.70 36.12 11.84
CA THR A 44 -11.84 35.46 12.82
C THR A 44 -12.30 34.03 13.04
N ARG A 45 -13.60 33.82 13.32
CA ARG A 45 -14.20 32.49 13.50
C ARG A 45 -14.01 31.59 12.28
N ILE A 46 -14.21 32.14 11.08
CA ILE A 46 -14.01 31.37 9.84
C ILE A 46 -12.53 31.01 9.65
N LEU A 47 -11.60 31.91 9.94
CA LEU A 47 -10.18 31.58 9.82
C LEU A 47 -9.72 30.57 10.86
N VAL A 48 -10.27 30.62 12.08
CA VAL A 48 -10.04 29.62 13.12
C VAL A 48 -10.59 28.27 12.68
N SER A 49 -11.82 28.20 12.17
CA SER A 49 -12.40 26.93 11.69
C SER A 49 -11.65 26.33 10.50
N LEU A 50 -10.89 27.15 9.77
CA LEU A 50 -10.07 26.74 8.63
C LEU A 50 -8.60 26.45 8.98
N ASP A 51 -8.25 26.46 10.27
CA ASP A 51 -6.89 26.32 10.83
C ASP A 51 -5.89 27.33 10.26
N PHE A 52 -6.36 28.53 9.93
CA PHE A 52 -5.50 29.62 9.47
C PHE A 52 -5.24 30.67 10.53
N PHE A 53 -5.96 30.68 11.64
CA PHE A 53 -5.79 31.69 12.67
C PHE A 53 -5.98 31.05 14.03
N HIS A 54 -5.11 31.39 14.99
CA HIS A 54 -5.16 30.82 16.33
C HIS A 54 -5.27 31.93 17.38
N GLU A 55 -5.76 31.63 18.57
CA GLU A 55 -5.90 32.65 19.63
C GLU A 55 -4.54 33.24 20.05
N GLU A 56 -3.46 32.47 19.95
CA GLU A 56 -2.10 32.94 20.23
C GLU A 56 -1.61 34.00 19.24
N ASP A 57 -2.22 34.10 18.04
CA ASP A 57 -1.86 35.13 17.06
C ASP A 57 -2.11 36.55 17.58
N PHE A 58 -3.12 36.73 18.44
CA PHE A 58 -3.35 38.02 19.09
C PHE A 58 -2.41 38.25 20.28
N GLY A 59 -2.04 37.20 21.01
CA GLY A 59 -1.03 37.31 22.09
C GLY A 59 0.33 37.75 21.58
N GLN A 60 0.74 37.31 20.38
CA GLN A 60 1.97 37.80 19.74
C GLN A 60 1.90 39.28 19.37
N VAL A 61 0.71 39.78 19.00
CA VAL A 61 0.49 41.21 18.72
C VAL A 61 0.64 42.02 20.00
N GLU A 62 0.06 41.54 21.10
CA GLU A 62 0.17 42.20 22.42
C GLU A 62 1.64 42.34 22.86
N LEU A 63 2.42 41.26 22.78
CA LEU A 63 3.84 41.27 23.12
C LEU A 63 4.67 42.20 22.23
N ALA A 64 4.32 42.32 20.94
CA ALA A 64 5.00 43.22 20.02
C ALA A 64 4.66 44.69 20.29
N LEU A 65 3.45 44.98 20.77
CA LEU A 65 2.99 46.34 21.07
C LEU A 65 3.60 46.91 22.35
N GLU A 66 3.96 46.07 23.33
CA GLU A 66 4.63 46.50 24.57
C GLU A 66 5.94 47.28 24.33
N GLN A 67 6.55 47.11 23.16
CA GLN A 67 7.77 47.83 22.76
C GLN A 67 7.49 49.24 22.20
N LEU A 68 6.22 49.59 21.95
CA LEU A 68 5.81 50.87 21.39
C LEU A 68 5.38 51.87 22.47
N GLN A 69 5.47 53.15 22.13
CA GLN A 69 4.98 54.20 23.00
C GLN A 69 3.44 54.20 23.00
N ASN A 70 2.86 54.07 24.20
CA ASN A 70 1.41 53.98 24.45
C ASN A 70 0.76 52.77 23.75
N PRO A 71 1.08 51.53 24.17
CA PRO A 71 0.61 50.30 23.52
C PRO A 71 -0.91 50.23 23.38
N ASP A 72 -1.64 50.71 24.39
CA ASP A 72 -3.11 50.65 24.47
C ASP A 72 -3.80 51.34 23.28
N PHE A 73 -3.24 52.44 22.76
CA PHE A 73 -3.84 53.17 21.62
C PHE A 73 -3.69 52.43 20.29
N HIS A 74 -2.80 51.45 20.22
CA HIS A 74 -2.51 50.71 18.97
C HIS A 74 -3.21 49.35 18.92
N MET A 75 -3.70 48.85 20.05
CA MET A 75 -4.28 47.52 20.21
C MET A 75 -5.28 47.14 19.11
N ASP A 76 -6.35 47.94 18.95
CA ASP A 76 -7.40 47.64 17.98
C ASP A 76 -6.90 47.69 16.54
N SER A 77 -6.01 48.65 16.24
CA SER A 77 -5.44 48.82 14.91
C SER A 77 -4.52 47.66 14.54
N ALA A 78 -3.72 47.18 15.48
CA ALA A 78 -2.79 46.07 15.29
C ALA A 78 -3.54 44.75 15.13
N ARG A 79 -4.55 44.48 15.96
CA ARG A 79 -5.43 43.31 15.83
C ARG A 79 -6.13 43.30 14.47
N THR A 80 -6.70 44.44 14.07
CA THR A 80 -7.35 44.60 12.77
C THR A 80 -6.37 44.38 11.61
N MET A 81 -5.14 44.90 11.73
CA MET A 81 -4.11 44.75 10.69
C MET A 81 -3.62 43.29 10.57
N LYS A 82 -3.41 42.61 11.70
CA LYS A 82 -3.05 41.19 11.76
C LYS A 82 -4.11 40.34 11.06
N LEU A 83 -5.38 40.55 11.40
CA LEU A 83 -6.50 39.89 10.75
C LEU A 83 -6.55 40.19 9.24
N CYS A 84 -6.42 41.47 8.85
CA CYS A 84 -6.42 41.90 7.45
C CYS A 84 -5.31 41.23 6.63
N ASN A 85 -4.10 41.17 7.18
CA ASN A 85 -2.96 40.53 6.52
C ASN A 85 -3.18 39.02 6.39
N ARG A 86 -3.71 38.38 7.43
CA ARG A 86 -4.00 36.94 7.34
C ARG A 86 -5.06 36.61 6.31
N ILE A 87 -6.14 37.38 6.25
CA ILE A 87 -7.17 37.19 5.23
C ILE A 87 -6.56 37.38 3.83
N LYS A 88 -5.68 38.36 3.62
CA LYS A 88 -5.00 38.53 2.32
C LYS A 88 -4.17 37.31 1.92
N GLU A 89 -3.43 36.72 2.85
CA GLU A 89 -2.67 35.49 2.60
C GLU A 89 -3.59 34.35 2.19
N VAL A 90 -4.67 34.10 2.95
CA VAL A 90 -5.63 33.03 2.64
C VAL A 90 -6.35 33.28 1.32
N VAL A 91 -6.73 34.53 1.04
CA VAL A 91 -7.36 34.95 -0.21
C VAL A 91 -6.41 34.78 -1.41
N ALA A 92 -5.10 34.97 -1.21
CA ALA A 92 -4.09 34.72 -2.24
C ALA A 92 -3.93 33.21 -2.53
N LEU A 93 -4.07 32.34 -1.52
CA LEU A 93 -4.02 30.89 -1.71
C LEU A 93 -5.19 30.33 -2.53
N VAL A 94 -6.30 31.05 -2.61
CA VAL A 94 -7.51 30.64 -3.35
C VAL A 94 -7.64 31.33 -4.72
N ASP A 95 -6.58 31.99 -5.21
CA ASP A 95 -6.55 32.72 -6.49
C ASP A 95 -7.76 33.64 -6.69
N CYS A 96 -8.13 34.36 -5.63
CA CYS A 96 -9.29 35.23 -5.66
C CYS A 96 -9.07 36.41 -6.64
N PRO A 97 -9.98 36.66 -7.59
CA PRO A 97 -9.82 37.73 -8.58
C PRO A 97 -9.99 39.13 -7.97
N LYS A 98 -10.63 39.23 -6.79
CA LYS A 98 -10.80 40.49 -6.07
C LYS A 98 -9.80 40.56 -4.92
N ARG A 99 -9.04 41.66 -4.89
CA ARG A 99 -8.08 41.91 -3.81
C ARG A 99 -8.82 42.24 -2.51
N PHE A 100 -8.50 41.49 -1.46
CA PHE A 100 -8.94 41.84 -0.10
C PHE A 100 -8.23 43.12 0.36
N THR A 101 -8.99 44.07 0.89
CA THR A 101 -8.48 45.38 1.32
C THR A 101 -8.97 45.67 2.73
N LEU A 102 -8.20 46.44 3.52
CA LEU A 102 -8.58 46.87 4.87
C LEU A 102 -9.99 47.50 4.95
N LYS A 103 -10.44 48.13 3.86
CA LYS A 103 -11.81 48.67 3.74
C LYS A 103 -12.88 47.62 4.05
N VAL A 104 -12.66 46.34 3.74
CA VAL A 104 -13.64 45.28 4.01
C VAL A 104 -13.85 45.07 5.51
N LEU A 105 -12.85 45.36 6.35
CA LEU A 105 -12.97 45.26 7.81
C LEU A 105 -13.46 46.58 8.43
N VAL A 106 -12.91 47.72 8.00
CA VAL A 106 -13.19 49.03 8.62
C VAL A 106 -14.50 49.66 8.13
N LYS A 107 -14.90 49.36 6.89
CA LYS A 107 -16.16 49.83 6.29
C LYS A 107 -16.75 48.71 5.43
N PRO A 108 -17.27 47.66 6.07
CA PRO A 108 -17.78 46.49 5.35
C PRO A 108 -18.95 46.89 4.44
N GLU A 109 -18.89 46.38 3.22
CA GLU A 109 -19.93 46.54 2.19
C GLU A 109 -20.51 45.15 1.92
N THR A 110 -21.84 45.05 1.87
CA THR A 110 -22.60 43.81 1.67
C THR A 110 -22.04 42.94 0.55
N ASP A 111 -21.93 43.50 -0.65
CA ASP A 111 -21.43 42.80 -1.86
C ASP A 111 -20.00 42.27 -1.72
N ARG A 112 -19.18 42.90 -0.87
CA ARG A 112 -17.79 42.48 -0.66
C ARG A 112 -17.70 41.38 0.37
N THR A 113 -18.43 41.49 1.48
CA THR A 113 -18.44 40.48 2.53
C THR A 113 -18.97 39.15 2.00
N GLU A 114 -20.09 39.16 1.29
CA GLU A 114 -20.69 37.95 0.69
C GLU A 114 -19.72 37.24 -0.27
N TYR A 115 -18.98 38.01 -1.05
CA TYR A 115 -18.03 37.49 -2.04
C TYR A 115 -16.85 36.74 -1.40
N PHE A 116 -16.29 37.26 -0.29
CA PHE A 116 -15.17 36.60 0.38
C PHE A 116 -15.63 35.38 1.20
N LEU A 117 -16.83 35.41 1.76
CA LEU A 117 -17.45 34.23 2.40
C LEU A 117 -17.62 33.07 1.41
N PHE A 118 -18.05 33.37 0.18
CA PHE A 118 -18.14 32.37 -0.89
C PHE A 118 -16.79 31.72 -1.22
N MET A 119 -15.72 32.53 -1.32
CA MET A 119 -14.39 32.00 -1.63
C MET A 119 -13.86 31.06 -0.54
N LEU A 120 -14.16 31.36 0.72
CA LEU A 120 -13.80 30.50 1.86
C LEU A 120 -14.59 29.17 1.83
N ARG A 121 -15.85 29.19 1.35
CA ARG A 121 -16.66 27.98 1.12
C ARG A 121 -16.14 27.07 0.01
N ILE A 122 -15.70 27.62 -1.13
CA ILE A 122 -15.11 26.80 -2.21
C ILE A 122 -13.94 25.96 -1.68
N ARG A 123 -13.14 26.51 -0.76
CA ARG A 123 -12.04 25.77 -0.13
C ARG A 123 -12.55 24.62 0.73
N GLU A 124 -13.57 24.82 1.54
CA GLU A 124 -14.15 23.77 2.38
C GLU A 124 -14.69 22.60 1.54
N THR A 125 -15.40 22.87 0.44
CA THR A 125 -15.87 21.82 -0.48
C THR A 125 -14.69 21.04 -1.08
N LYS A 126 -13.59 21.72 -1.42
CA LYS A 126 -12.36 21.07 -1.88
C LYS A 126 -11.69 20.25 -0.76
N MET A 127 -11.75 20.71 0.48
CA MET A 127 -11.24 19.96 1.63
C MET A 127 -12.02 18.67 1.86
N ASN A 128 -13.34 18.66 1.71
CA ASN A 128 -14.13 17.42 1.81
C ASN A 128 -13.73 16.38 0.73
N ILE A 129 -13.46 16.83 -0.50
CA ILE A 129 -12.94 15.96 -1.56
C ILE A 129 -11.55 15.43 -1.18
N LEU A 130 -10.68 16.29 -0.64
CA LEU A 130 -9.36 15.89 -0.17
C LEU A 130 -9.45 14.86 0.95
N THR A 131 -10.34 15.03 1.93
CA THR A 131 -10.58 14.05 3.00
C THR A 131 -10.95 12.69 2.43
N GLN A 132 -11.89 12.65 1.48
CA GLN A 132 -12.27 11.40 0.82
C GLN A 132 -11.08 10.74 0.10
N VAL A 133 -10.22 11.52 -0.55
CA VAL A 133 -9.00 11.00 -1.20
C VAL A 133 -8.00 10.49 -0.18
N VAL A 134 -7.85 11.16 0.96
CA VAL A 134 -6.98 10.73 2.07
C VAL A 134 -7.48 9.42 2.68
N ASP A 135 -8.79 9.27 2.89
CA ASP A 135 -9.39 8.03 3.40
C ASP A 135 -9.16 6.86 2.44
N GLN A 136 -9.35 7.09 1.13
CA GLN A 136 -9.04 6.09 0.10
C GLN A 136 -7.56 5.72 0.07
N LEU A 137 -6.67 6.69 0.24
CA LEU A 137 -5.23 6.44 0.30
C LEU A 137 -4.87 5.59 1.52
N THR A 138 -5.56 5.80 2.64
CA THR A 138 -5.36 5.05 3.88
C THR A 138 -5.81 3.60 3.73
N ASP A 139 -6.98 3.34 3.14
CA ASP A 139 -7.43 1.97 2.79
C ASP A 139 -6.42 1.25 1.87
N ILE A 140 -5.91 1.93 0.85
CA ILE A 140 -4.91 1.37 -0.06
C ILE A 140 -3.61 1.01 0.68
N ASP A 141 -3.15 1.86 1.60
CA ASP A 141 -1.93 1.61 2.38
C ASP A 141 -2.09 0.42 3.34
N GLU A 142 -3.25 0.29 3.99
CA GLU A 142 -3.57 -0.87 4.84
C GLU A 142 -3.60 -2.16 4.03
N ARG A 143 -4.25 -2.15 2.86
CA ARG A 143 -4.27 -3.30 1.96
C ARG A 143 -2.88 -3.68 1.46
N ARG A 144 -2.04 -2.68 1.13
CA ARG A 144 -0.65 -2.90 0.74
C ARG A 144 0.12 -3.61 1.84
N LYS A 145 0.02 -3.14 3.09
CA LYS A 145 0.65 -3.79 4.25
C LYS A 145 0.19 -5.23 4.40
N GLY A 146 -1.12 -5.50 4.28
CA GLY A 146 -1.64 -6.87 4.34
C GLY A 146 -1.10 -7.79 3.24
N TRP A 147 -0.86 -7.28 2.03
CA TRP A 147 -0.20 -8.05 0.98
C TRP A 147 1.29 -8.28 1.25
N GLU A 148 2.00 -7.29 1.78
CA GLU A 148 3.41 -7.39 2.17
C GLU A 148 3.63 -8.46 3.25
N ASP A 149 2.73 -8.52 4.24
CA ASP A 149 2.73 -9.55 5.29
C ASP A 149 2.48 -10.94 4.71
N LYS A 150 1.52 -11.07 3.79
CA LYS A 150 1.21 -12.33 3.12
C LYS A 150 2.36 -12.81 2.24
N ILE A 151 3.04 -11.91 1.54
CA ILE A 151 4.25 -12.22 0.76
C ILE A 151 5.35 -12.73 1.70
N SER A 152 5.55 -12.06 2.83
CA SER A 152 6.54 -12.47 3.83
C SER A 152 6.25 -13.86 4.40
N GLN A 153 4.99 -14.15 4.70
CA GLN A 153 4.55 -15.48 5.15
C GLN A 153 4.81 -16.56 4.10
N LEU A 154 4.42 -16.33 2.84
CA LEU A 154 4.63 -17.30 1.76
C LEU A 154 6.12 -17.53 1.48
N ASN A 155 6.94 -16.49 1.57
CA ASN A 155 8.39 -16.63 1.42
C ASN A 155 9.02 -17.47 2.53
N ALA A 156 8.54 -17.33 3.77
CA ALA A 156 8.97 -18.19 4.88
C ALA A 156 8.56 -19.64 4.64
N GLU A 157 7.32 -19.89 4.22
CA GLU A 157 6.84 -21.24 3.90
C GLU A 157 7.65 -21.88 2.75
N ILE A 158 7.97 -21.12 1.69
CA ILE A 158 8.85 -21.57 0.61
C ILE A 158 10.25 -21.94 1.13
N ALA A 159 10.81 -21.15 2.05
CA ALA A 159 12.11 -21.44 2.66
C ALA A 159 12.09 -22.75 3.44
N ASP A 160 11.05 -22.99 4.25
CA ASP A 160 10.87 -24.23 5.01
C ASP A 160 10.75 -25.46 4.09
N TYR A 161 9.97 -25.36 3.01
CA TYR A 161 9.86 -26.44 2.02
C TYR A 161 11.19 -26.72 1.32
N ASN A 162 11.94 -25.68 0.98
CA ASN A 162 13.26 -25.83 0.35
C ASN A 162 14.25 -26.50 1.32
N GLU A 163 14.28 -26.10 2.58
CA GLU A 163 15.13 -26.74 3.59
C GLU A 163 14.76 -28.23 3.78
N ALA A 164 13.46 -28.54 3.86
CA ALA A 164 13.00 -29.93 3.96
C ALA A 164 13.36 -30.76 2.71
N ARG A 165 13.33 -30.15 1.53
CA ARG A 165 13.76 -30.78 0.27
C ARG A 165 15.26 -31.06 0.26
N GLU A 166 16.08 -30.10 0.65
CA GLU A 166 17.54 -30.26 0.74
C GLU A 166 17.93 -31.37 1.73
N LYS A 167 17.25 -31.46 2.88
CA LYS A 167 17.46 -32.56 3.84
C LYS A 167 17.11 -33.95 3.29
N LYS A 168 16.15 -34.04 2.38
CA LYS A 168 15.71 -35.31 1.76
C LYS A 168 16.56 -35.72 0.55
N LEU A 169 17.21 -34.76 -0.11
CA LEU A 169 18.05 -34.99 -1.28
C LEU A 169 19.14 -36.06 -1.09
N PRO A 170 19.95 -36.07 0.00
CA PRO A 170 21.00 -37.08 0.16
C PRO A 170 20.44 -38.50 0.32
N LEU A 171 19.30 -38.65 1.01
CA LEU A 171 18.64 -39.95 1.15
C LEU A 171 18.17 -40.48 -0.20
N VAL A 172 17.63 -39.63 -1.06
CA VAL A 172 17.21 -40.00 -2.43
C VAL A 172 18.42 -40.42 -3.27
N GLN A 173 19.54 -39.69 -3.17
CA GLN A 173 20.78 -40.04 -3.87
C GLN A 173 21.36 -41.38 -3.41
N GLU A 174 21.32 -41.67 -2.11
CA GLU A 174 21.76 -42.94 -1.54
C GLU A 174 20.90 -44.12 -2.05
N VAL A 175 19.58 -43.95 -2.06
CA VAL A 175 18.66 -44.96 -2.58
C VAL A 175 18.88 -45.20 -4.07
N ASP A 176 19.05 -44.14 -4.88
CA ASP A 176 19.33 -44.28 -6.32
C ASP A 176 20.66 -45.00 -6.59
N ALA A 177 21.69 -44.72 -5.79
CA ALA A 177 22.96 -45.43 -5.85
C ALA A 177 22.80 -46.93 -5.54
N LYS A 178 22.06 -47.28 -4.47
CA LYS A 178 21.76 -48.67 -4.10
C LYS A 178 20.95 -49.40 -5.17
N VAL A 179 19.98 -48.73 -5.78
CA VAL A 179 19.19 -49.29 -6.89
C VAL A 179 20.09 -49.61 -8.08
N LYS A 180 21.00 -48.71 -8.44
CA LYS A 180 21.97 -48.94 -9.53
C LYS A 180 22.90 -50.10 -9.23
N GLU A 181 23.42 -50.19 -8.00
CA GLU A 181 24.28 -51.30 -7.57
C GLU A 181 23.55 -52.64 -7.68
N LEU A 182 22.35 -52.75 -7.11
CA LEU A 182 21.53 -53.95 -7.19
C LEU A 182 21.23 -54.34 -8.64
N HIS A 183 20.92 -53.38 -9.50
CA HIS A 183 20.67 -53.63 -10.92
C HIS A 183 21.92 -54.20 -11.62
N GLN A 184 23.12 -53.73 -11.27
CA GLN A 184 24.38 -54.30 -11.77
C GLN A 184 24.60 -55.71 -11.23
N THR A 185 24.36 -55.96 -9.94
CA THR A 185 24.48 -57.28 -9.33
C THR A 185 23.53 -58.29 -10.00
N VAL A 186 22.27 -57.92 -10.21
CA VAL A 186 21.28 -58.77 -10.89
C VAL A 186 21.72 -59.10 -12.32
N SER A 187 22.21 -58.11 -13.07
CA SER A 187 22.75 -58.34 -14.41
C SER A 187 23.95 -59.31 -14.40
N GLY A 188 24.88 -59.13 -13.45
CA GLY A 188 26.03 -60.01 -13.25
C GLY A 188 25.62 -61.46 -12.92
N LEU A 189 24.71 -61.64 -11.96
CA LEU A 189 24.16 -62.95 -11.59
C LEU A 189 23.44 -63.62 -12.76
N ASN A 190 22.68 -62.86 -13.56
CA ASN A 190 21.98 -63.39 -14.72
C ASN A 190 22.97 -63.89 -15.79
N ASN A 191 24.08 -63.18 -16.00
CA ASN A 191 25.16 -63.63 -16.90
C ASN A 191 25.86 -64.90 -16.38
N GLN A 192 26.12 -64.99 -15.06
CA GLN A 192 26.65 -66.20 -14.44
C GLN A 192 25.67 -67.37 -14.56
N GLN A 193 24.38 -67.15 -14.35
CA GLN A 193 23.35 -68.16 -14.53
C GLN A 193 23.32 -68.67 -15.97
N LYS A 194 23.47 -67.79 -16.97
CA LYS A 194 23.54 -68.15 -18.39
C LYS A 194 24.79 -68.98 -18.71
N SER A 195 25.95 -68.63 -18.16
CA SER A 195 27.19 -69.39 -18.39
C SER A 195 27.13 -70.78 -17.76
N LEU A 196 26.61 -70.89 -16.53
CA LEU A 196 26.39 -72.17 -15.84
C LEU A 196 25.38 -73.07 -16.55
N ARG A 197 24.31 -72.51 -17.12
CA ARG A 197 23.38 -73.28 -17.96
C ARG A 197 24.08 -73.86 -19.18
N THR A 198 24.92 -73.06 -19.84
CA THR A 198 25.71 -73.50 -21.00
C THR A 198 26.71 -74.59 -20.62
N SER A 199 27.43 -74.46 -19.51
CA SER A 199 28.40 -75.47 -19.06
C SER A 199 27.72 -76.77 -18.65
N ARG A 200 26.58 -76.70 -17.95
CA ARG A 200 25.75 -77.85 -17.61
C ARG A 200 25.28 -78.59 -18.85
N GLN A 201 24.84 -77.87 -19.89
CA GLN A 201 24.43 -78.47 -21.16
C GLN A 201 25.59 -79.23 -21.83
N LYS A 202 26.78 -78.62 -21.90
CA LYS A 202 27.99 -79.29 -22.42
C LYS A 202 28.38 -80.54 -21.63
N LEU A 203 28.28 -80.50 -20.31
CA LEU A 203 28.54 -81.67 -19.47
C LEU A 203 27.51 -82.78 -19.73
N LYS A 204 26.24 -82.43 -19.90
CA LYS A 204 25.17 -83.39 -20.24
C LYS A 204 25.43 -84.06 -21.60
N GLU A 205 25.88 -83.30 -22.60
CA GLU A 205 26.29 -83.83 -23.90
C GLU A 205 27.45 -84.83 -23.77
N LYS A 206 28.51 -84.48 -23.02
CA LYS A 206 29.64 -85.39 -22.75
C LYS A 206 29.22 -86.66 -22.01
N ILE A 207 28.32 -86.56 -21.04
CA ILE A 207 27.78 -87.74 -20.33
C ILE A 207 27.06 -88.64 -21.33
N GLY A 208 26.23 -88.09 -22.21
CA GLY A 208 25.56 -88.85 -23.28
C GLY A 208 26.54 -89.54 -24.23
N GLU A 209 27.63 -88.87 -24.63
CA GLU A 209 28.69 -89.49 -25.44
C GLU A 209 29.39 -90.65 -24.71
N ILE A 210 29.66 -90.51 -23.41
CA ILE A 210 30.27 -91.56 -22.60
C ILE A 210 29.30 -92.73 -22.41
N GLU A 211 28.04 -92.46 -22.09
CA GLU A 211 27.00 -93.49 -21.95
C GLU A 211 26.84 -94.30 -23.25
N GLU A 212 26.87 -93.64 -24.40
CA GLU A 212 26.83 -94.32 -25.70
C GLU A 212 28.07 -95.19 -25.92
N LYS A 213 29.28 -94.67 -25.62
CA LYS A 213 30.51 -95.48 -25.65
C LYS A 213 30.43 -96.68 -24.73
N VAL A 214 29.90 -96.51 -23.51
CA VAL A 214 29.72 -97.60 -22.54
C VAL A 214 28.71 -98.64 -23.04
N ARG A 215 27.61 -98.22 -23.68
CA ARG A 215 26.65 -99.13 -24.31
C ARG A 215 27.26 -99.96 -25.43
N LEU A 216 28.24 -99.41 -26.16
CA LEU A 216 28.94 -100.11 -27.22
C LEU A 216 30.01 -101.07 -26.69
N LEU A 217 30.59 -100.84 -25.51
CA LEU A 217 31.65 -101.70 -24.94
C LEU A 217 31.33 -103.20 -24.91
N PRO A 218 30.13 -103.67 -24.51
CA PRO A 218 29.75 -105.08 -24.58
C PRO A 218 29.90 -105.66 -25.99
N ALA A 219 29.42 -104.96 -27.01
CA ALA A 219 29.53 -105.40 -28.41
C ALA A 219 30.99 -105.46 -28.89
N TRP A 220 31.83 -104.55 -28.41
CA TRP A 220 33.28 -104.56 -28.69
C TRP A 220 33.98 -105.72 -27.97
N LEU A 221 33.62 -105.99 -26.71
CA LEU A 221 34.14 -107.12 -25.93
C LEU A 221 33.72 -108.48 -26.53
N THR A 222 32.48 -108.63 -27.00
CA THR A 222 32.04 -109.86 -27.69
C THR A 222 32.85 -110.11 -28.97
N ARG A 223 33.19 -109.03 -29.69
CA ARG A 223 33.98 -109.07 -30.92
C ARG A 223 35.45 -109.42 -30.66
N ILE A 224 35.98 -109.09 -29.50
CA ILE A 224 37.36 -109.42 -29.08
C ILE A 224 37.45 -110.86 -28.56
N CYS A 225 36.47 -111.34 -27.77
CA CYS A 225 36.44 -112.72 -27.24
C CYS A 225 36.08 -113.80 -28.29
N SER A 226 35.73 -113.43 -29.52
CA SER A 226 35.45 -114.36 -30.63
C SER A 226 36.64 -114.57 -31.59
N LYS A 227 37.85 -114.15 -31.18
CA LYS A 227 39.13 -114.47 -31.82
C LYS A 227 39.94 -115.35 -30.88
#